data_AF-A0A951ZBA2-F1
#
_entry.id   AF-A0A951ZBA2-F1
#
_cell.length_a   1.000
_cell.length_b   1.000
_cell.length_c   1.000
_cell.angle_alpha   90.00
_cell.angle_beta   90.00
_cell.angle_gamma   90.00
#
_symmetry.space_group_name_H-M   'P 1'
#
loop_
_entity.id
_entity.type
_entity.pdbx_description
1 polymer ?
#
loop_
_entity_poly.entity_id
_entity_poly.type
_entity_poly.pdbx_seq_one_letter_code
_entity_poly.pdbx_strand_id
1 'polypeptide(L)'
;FVLISSRGVTDPDHILNRLFGNVLVWKLKGEDYLRASGIAYTIVRPGGLLNEPGGKGEIVFAQGDPPMGEKGLFIPREDVATICVEALKHPEARFRTVEIHRVDGTPSTDWKARFAGLKPDTAP
;
A
#
# COMPACT_ATOMS: atom_id res chain seq x y z
N PHE A 1 -10.31 10.16 -0.27
CA PHE A 1 -10.46 8.98 0.61
C PHE A 1 -9.13 8.24 0.65
N VAL A 2 -8.68 7.71 1.80
CA VAL A 2 -7.49 6.85 1.86
C VAL A 2 -7.90 5.50 2.44
N LEU A 3 -7.59 4.42 1.72
CA LEU A 3 -7.92 3.06 2.13
C LEU A 3 -6.65 2.28 2.45
N ILE A 4 -6.54 1.77 3.69
CA ILE A 4 -5.50 0.80 4.04
C ILE A 4 -6.02 -0.61 3.72
N SER A 5 -5.40 -1.24 2.73
CA SER A 5 -5.71 -2.60 2.28
C SER A 5 -4.66 -3.59 2.79
N SER A 6 -4.03 -4.37 1.91
CA SER A 6 -2.93 -5.29 2.18
C SER A 6 -2.20 -5.61 0.89
N ARG A 7 -0.89 -5.83 0.97
CA ARG A 7 -0.15 -6.52 -0.09
C ARG A 7 -0.69 -7.95 -0.27
N GLY A 8 -0.57 -8.49 -1.49
CA GLY A 8 -0.93 -9.86 -1.85
C GLY A 8 -2.39 -10.04 -2.25
N VAL A 9 -3.14 -8.95 -2.40
CA VAL A 9 -4.56 -9.01 -2.79
C VAL A 9 -4.76 -9.50 -4.22
N THR A 10 -3.73 -9.43 -5.08
CA THR A 10 -3.80 -10.01 -6.43
C THR A 10 -3.61 -11.52 -6.49
N ASP A 11 -3.29 -12.18 -5.36
CA ASP A 11 -3.15 -13.63 -5.27
C ASP A 11 -4.38 -14.23 -4.54
N PRO A 12 -5.32 -14.85 -5.27
CA PRO A 12 -6.51 -15.45 -4.66
C PRO A 12 -6.18 -16.65 -3.76
N ASP A 13 -5.06 -17.35 -4.01
CA ASP A 13 -4.65 -18.54 -3.27
C ASP A 13 -3.73 -18.23 -2.07
N HIS A 14 -3.45 -16.94 -1.83
CA HIS A 14 -2.57 -16.47 -0.77
C HIS A 14 -2.97 -17.04 0.61
N ILE A 15 -1.98 -17.44 1.41
CA ILE A 15 -2.19 -18.14 2.68
C ILE A 15 -3.15 -17.42 3.65
N LEU A 16 -3.16 -16.08 3.62
CA LEU A 16 -4.06 -15.26 4.44
C LEU A 16 -5.54 -15.50 4.10
N ASN A 17 -5.88 -15.84 2.86
CA ASN A 17 -7.26 -16.18 2.50
C ASN A 17 -7.71 -17.49 3.15
N ARG A 18 -6.80 -18.46 3.30
CA ARG A 18 -7.09 -19.73 4.00
C ARG A 18 -7.22 -19.53 5.51
N LEU A 19 -6.39 -18.67 6.09
CA LEU A 19 -6.36 -18.42 7.55
C LEU A 19 -7.46 -17.47 8.03
N PHE A 20 -7.91 -16.54 7.18
CA PHE A 20 -8.78 -15.43 7.58
C PHE A 20 -10.02 -15.30 6.68
N GLY A 21 -10.52 -16.41 6.13
CA GLY A 21 -11.82 -16.44 5.44
C GLY A 21 -11.88 -15.53 4.19
N ASN A 22 -10.91 -15.68 3.29
CA ASN A 22 -10.79 -14.90 2.06
C ASN A 22 -10.62 -13.38 2.28
N VAL A 23 -9.97 -12.99 3.38
CA VAL A 23 -9.80 -11.57 3.75
C VAL A 23 -9.21 -10.71 2.63
N LEU A 24 -8.25 -11.23 1.86
CA LEU A 24 -7.61 -10.46 0.78
C LEU A 24 -8.54 -10.33 -0.42
N VAL A 25 -9.33 -11.36 -0.73
CA VAL A 25 -10.38 -11.28 -1.76
C VAL A 25 -11.40 -10.20 -1.40
N TRP A 26 -11.81 -10.13 -0.12
CA TRP A 26 -12.76 -9.10 0.34
C TRP A 26 -12.14 -7.70 0.34
N LYS A 27 -10.86 -7.58 0.70
CA LYS A 27 -10.13 -6.31 0.59
C LYS A 27 -10.04 -5.85 -0.87
N LEU A 28 -9.72 -6.73 -1.81
CA LEU A 28 -9.68 -6.40 -3.24
C LEU A 28 -11.04 -5.91 -3.74
N LYS A 29 -12.14 -6.61 -3.39
CA LYS A 29 -13.49 -6.15 -3.73
C LYS A 29 -13.80 -4.75 -3.18
N GLY A 30 -13.36 -4.44 -1.96
CA GLY A 30 -13.49 -3.11 -1.36
C GLY A 30 -12.67 -2.04 -2.09
N GLU A 31 -11.47 -2.40 -2.54
CA GLU A 31 -10.67 -1.54 -3.41
C GLU A 31 -11.38 -1.27 -4.73
N ASP A 32 -11.85 -2.30 -5.44
CA ASP A 32 -12.50 -2.17 -6.74
C ASP A 32 -13.77 -1.33 -6.66
N TYR A 33 -14.56 -1.50 -5.60
CA TYR A 33 -15.72 -0.65 -5.34
C TYR A 33 -15.33 0.82 -5.16
N LEU A 34 -14.24 1.09 -4.42
CA LEU A 34 -13.71 2.44 -4.26
C LEU A 34 -13.21 3.01 -5.60
N ARG A 35 -12.54 2.19 -6.43
CA ARG A 35 -12.11 2.61 -7.78
C ARG A 35 -13.30 3.02 -8.66
N ALA A 36 -14.37 2.24 -8.63
CA ALA A 36 -15.59 2.50 -9.40
C ALA A 36 -16.44 3.67 -8.85
N SER A 37 -16.19 4.14 -7.63
CA SER A 37 -17.04 5.14 -6.95
C SER A 37 -16.97 6.56 -7.53
N GLY A 38 -15.95 6.89 -8.34
CA GLY A 38 -15.67 8.25 -8.80
C GLY A 38 -15.10 9.20 -7.74
N ILE A 39 -14.93 8.75 -6.49
CA ILE A 39 -14.34 9.54 -5.41
C ILE A 39 -12.82 9.51 -5.53
N ALA A 40 -12.15 10.66 -5.42
CA ALA A 40 -10.69 10.71 -5.39
C ALA A 40 -10.13 9.88 -4.21
N TYR A 41 -9.28 8.90 -4.51
CA TYR A 41 -8.77 7.96 -3.52
C TYR A 41 -7.25 7.73 -3.59
N THR A 42 -6.70 7.16 -2.52
CA THR A 42 -5.40 6.47 -2.52
C THR A 42 -5.56 5.14 -1.80
N ILE A 43 -5.15 4.04 -2.43
CA ILE A 43 -5.16 2.71 -1.83
C ILE A 43 -3.72 2.37 -1.41
N VAL A 44 -3.54 2.09 -0.13
CA VAL A 44 -2.24 1.76 0.47
C VAL A 44 -2.28 0.29 0.89
N ARG A 45 -1.41 -0.52 0.29
CA ARG A 45 -1.30 -1.97 0.50
C ARG A 45 0.00 -2.31 1.24
N PRO A 46 0.03 -2.22 2.58
CA PRO A 46 1.24 -2.50 3.34
C PRO A 46 1.63 -3.98 3.30
N GLY A 47 2.92 -4.23 3.47
CA GLY A 47 3.43 -5.54 3.90
C GLY A 47 3.03 -5.87 5.34
N GLY A 48 3.69 -6.88 5.94
CA GLY A 48 3.44 -7.30 7.31
C GLY A 48 3.67 -6.16 8.32
N LEU A 49 2.68 -5.90 9.19
CA LEU A 49 2.69 -4.75 10.09
C LEU A 49 3.50 -5.00 11.37
N LEU A 50 4.48 -4.14 11.64
CA LEU A 50 5.32 -4.18 12.84
C LEU A 50 4.85 -3.18 13.91
N ASN A 51 5.09 -3.50 15.18
CA ASN A 51 4.88 -2.63 16.34
C ASN A 51 6.23 -2.05 16.80
N GLU A 52 6.84 -1.27 15.92
CA GLU A 52 8.13 -0.61 16.14
C GLU A 52 8.00 0.87 15.74
N PRO A 53 8.91 1.75 16.22
CA PRO A 53 8.95 3.13 15.76
C PRO A 53 9.16 3.24 14.25
N GLY A 54 8.43 4.13 13.61
CA GLY A 54 8.61 4.53 12.22
C GLY A 54 9.77 5.49 12.02
N GLY A 55 9.97 5.96 10.79
CA GLY A 55 11.02 6.91 10.41
C GLY A 55 12.43 6.34 10.49
N LYS A 56 12.57 5.01 10.59
CA LYS A 56 13.84 4.29 10.75
C LYS A 56 14.06 3.36 9.57
N GLY A 57 14.35 3.92 8.40
CA GLY A 57 14.56 3.15 7.17
C GLY A 57 13.98 3.85 5.96
N GLU A 58 14.32 3.36 4.76
CA GLU A 58 13.66 3.80 3.55
C GLU A 58 12.35 3.04 3.36
N ILE A 59 11.31 3.76 2.98
CA ILE A 59 10.04 3.15 2.57
C ILE A 59 10.17 2.84 1.07
N VAL A 60 9.83 1.65 0.63
CA VAL A 60 9.83 1.29 -0.79
C VAL A 60 8.39 1.36 -1.30
N PHE A 61 8.19 2.02 -2.44
CA PHE A 61 6.92 2.02 -3.17
C PHE A 61 7.00 0.98 -4.30
N ALA A 62 5.97 0.16 -4.42
CA ALA A 62 5.80 -0.81 -5.50
C ALA A 62 4.36 -0.78 -6.03
N GLN A 63 4.15 -1.39 -7.20
CA GLN A 63 2.82 -1.57 -7.80
C GLN A 63 2.69 -2.97 -8.40
N GLY A 64 1.51 -3.57 -8.22
CA GLY A 64 1.15 -4.85 -8.83
C GLY A 64 1.63 -6.08 -8.06
N ASP A 65 1.83 -5.96 -6.74
CA ASP A 65 2.21 -7.07 -5.87
C ASP A 65 3.43 -7.88 -6.38
N PRO A 66 4.61 -7.26 -6.62
CA PRO A 66 5.78 -8.00 -7.07
C PRO A 66 6.16 -9.17 -6.13
N PRO A 67 6.87 -10.20 -6.61
CA PRO A 67 7.25 -11.33 -5.78
C PRO A 67 7.96 -10.91 -4.49
N MET A 68 7.63 -11.57 -3.39
CA MET A 68 8.33 -11.40 -2.12
C MET A 68 9.71 -12.06 -2.23
N GLY A 69 10.76 -11.36 -1.79
CA GLY A 69 12.08 -11.97 -1.63
C GLY A 69 12.10 -13.01 -0.51
N GLU A 70 13.25 -13.63 -0.26
CA GLU A 70 13.42 -14.63 0.81
C GLU A 70 13.02 -14.10 2.20
N LYS A 71 13.22 -12.79 2.42
CA LYS A 71 12.73 -12.10 3.61
C LYS A 71 11.37 -11.48 3.30
N GLY A 72 10.40 -11.73 4.18
CA GLY A 72 9.09 -11.09 4.10
C GLY A 72 9.20 -9.56 4.03
N LEU A 73 8.21 -8.92 3.41
CA LEU A 73 8.14 -7.46 3.30
C LEU A 73 7.34 -6.92 4.49
N PHE A 74 7.98 -6.17 5.37
CA PHE A 74 7.39 -5.66 6.60
C PHE A 74 7.48 -4.14 6.70
N ILE A 75 6.58 -3.52 7.47
CA ILE A 75 6.55 -2.08 7.68
C ILE A 75 5.98 -1.72 9.06
N PRO A 76 6.59 -0.78 9.80
CA PRO A 76 6.00 -0.20 11.00
C PRO A 76 4.63 0.42 10.74
N ARG A 77 3.70 0.26 11.70
CA ARG A 77 2.40 0.94 11.65
C ARG A 77 2.52 2.47 11.56
N GLU A 78 3.55 3.05 12.18
CA GLU A 78 3.83 4.48 12.13
C GLU A 78 4.23 4.97 10.73
N ASP A 79 4.97 4.16 9.96
CA ASP A 79 5.33 4.47 8.58
C ASP A 79 4.10 4.40 7.66
N VAL A 80 3.22 3.41 7.87
CA VAL A 80 1.93 3.35 7.17
C VAL A 80 1.08 4.58 7.46
N ALA A 81 1.02 5.02 8.72
CA ALA A 81 0.29 6.22 9.10
C ALA A 81 0.87 7.48 8.42
N THR A 82 2.20 7.59 8.36
CA THR A 82 2.89 8.70 7.67
C THR A 82 2.47 8.76 6.20
N ILE A 83 2.52 7.64 5.48
CA ILE A 83 2.13 7.59 4.06
C ILE A 83 0.67 7.95 3.86
N CYS A 84 -0.23 7.52 4.76
CA CYS A 84 -1.65 7.88 4.68
C CYS A 84 -1.85 9.39 4.83
N VAL A 85 -1.13 10.04 5.76
CA VAL A 85 -1.18 11.49 5.96
C VAL A 85 -0.59 12.22 4.76
N GLU A 86 0.54 11.76 4.23
CA GLU A 86 1.18 12.39 3.08
C GLU A 86 0.35 12.24 1.79
N ALA A 87 -0.36 11.12 1.61
CA ALA A 87 -1.29 10.93 0.49
C ALA A 87 -2.45 11.95 0.49
N LEU A 88 -2.89 12.42 1.67
CA LEU A 88 -3.92 13.46 1.76
C LEU A 88 -3.40 14.84 1.34
N LYS A 89 -2.09 15.11 1.54
CA LYS A 89 -1.46 16.40 1.25
C LYS A 89 -1.04 16.55 -0.22
N HIS A 90 -0.85 15.45 -0.94
CA HIS A 90 -0.28 15.44 -2.29
C HIS A 90 -1.32 15.00 -3.34
N PRO A 91 -1.77 15.91 -4.24
CA PRO A 91 -2.70 15.55 -5.32
C PRO A 91 -2.20 14.42 -6.24
N GLU A 92 -0.88 14.24 -6.35
CA GLU A 92 -0.24 13.19 -7.13
C GLU A 92 -0.61 11.78 -6.63
N ALA A 93 -0.98 11.65 -5.35
CA ALA A 93 -1.41 10.39 -4.75
C ALA A 93 -2.85 9.99 -5.12
N ARG A 94 -3.61 10.87 -5.79
CA ARG A 94 -5.00 10.59 -6.18
C ARG A 94 -5.06 9.55 -7.30
N PHE A 95 -6.04 8.67 -7.18
CA PHE A 95 -6.30 7.55 -8.09
C PHE A 95 -5.07 6.63 -8.22
N ARG A 96 -4.39 6.39 -7.10
CA ARG A 96 -3.20 5.52 -7.02
C ARG A 96 -3.43 4.38 -6.06
N THR A 97 -2.97 3.20 -6.45
CA THR A 97 -2.68 2.08 -5.58
C THR A 97 -1.17 1.94 -5.41
N VAL A 98 -0.72 1.79 -4.16
CA VAL A 98 0.69 1.61 -3.82
C VAL A 98 0.86 0.49 -2.80
N GLU A 99 1.76 -0.45 -3.09
CA GLU A 99 2.27 -1.37 -2.07
C GLU A 99 3.50 -0.78 -1.38
N ILE A 100 3.59 -0.96 -0.05
CA ILE A 100 4.63 -0.33 0.76
C ILE A 100 5.29 -1.33 1.71
N HIS A 101 6.61 -1.24 1.83
CA HIS A 101 7.39 -1.94 2.85
C HIS A 101 8.63 -1.14 3.24
N ARG A 102 9.25 -1.45 4.37
CA ARG A 102 10.46 -0.80 4.86
C ARG A 102 11.70 -1.62 4.51
N VAL A 103 12.77 -0.93 4.13
CA VAL A 103 14.13 -1.47 4.00
C VAL A 103 15.11 -0.60 4.80
N ASP A 104 16.29 -1.15 5.09
CA ASP A 104 17.36 -0.35 5.68
C ASP A 104 17.78 0.77 4.71
N GLY A 105 17.98 1.98 5.24
CA GLY A 105 18.33 3.13 4.43
C GLY A 105 17.92 4.45 5.08
N THR A 106 18.19 5.54 4.37
CA THR A 106 17.78 6.89 4.78
C THR A 106 16.33 7.12 4.35
N PRO A 107 15.43 7.53 5.25
CA PRO A 107 14.06 7.89 4.88
C PRO A 107 14.05 9.02 3.86
N SER A 108 13.49 8.76 2.68
CA SER A 108 13.22 9.79 1.68
C SER A 108 11.91 10.51 1.99
N THR A 109 11.94 11.84 1.95
CA THR A 109 10.80 12.72 2.23
C THR A 109 10.24 13.42 1.00
N ASP A 110 10.73 13.09 -0.20
CA ASP A 110 10.18 13.64 -1.45
C ASP A 110 8.90 12.91 -1.87
N TRP A 111 7.84 13.08 -1.06
CA TRP A 111 6.55 12.42 -1.26
C TRP A 111 5.92 12.76 -2.58
N LYS A 112 6.07 14.02 -3.04
CA LYS A 112 5.56 14.46 -4.33
C LYS A 112 6.14 13.63 -5.47
N ALA A 113 7.47 13.54 -5.58
CA ALA A 113 8.11 12.77 -6.65
C ALA A 113 7.75 11.28 -6.56
N ARG A 114 7.70 10.73 -5.35
CA ARG A 114 7.35 9.33 -5.11
C ARG A 114 5.93 8.99 -5.57
N PHE A 115 4.93 9.80 -5.22
CA PHE A 115 3.56 9.59 -5.69
C PHE A 115 3.41 9.85 -7.19
N ALA A 116 4.10 10.87 -7.73
CA ALA A 116 4.10 11.14 -9.17
C ALA A 116 4.68 9.99 -10.00
N GLY A 117 5.64 9.24 -9.44
CA GLY A 117 6.24 8.07 -10.08
C GLY A 117 5.34 6.83 -10.15
N LEU A 118 4.22 6.80 -9.43
CA LEU A 118 3.25 5.71 -9.54
C LEU A 118 2.50 5.79 -10.87
N LYS A 119 2.07 4.65 -11.39
CA LYS A 119 1.10 4.55 -12.49
C LYS A 119 -0.31 4.84 -11.96
N PRO A 120 -1.15 5.57 -12.71
CA PRO A 120 -2.54 5.80 -12.28
C PRO A 120 -3.29 4.48 -12.33
N ASP A 121 -4.23 4.31 -11.41
CA ASP A 121 -5.18 3.22 -11.51
C ASP A 121 -6.05 3.43 -12.75
N THR A 122 -6.30 2.36 -13.49
CA THR A 122 -7.36 2.36 -14.49
C THR A 122 -8.69 2.11 -13.81
N ALA A 123 -9.76 2.72 -14.31
CA ALA A 123 -11.10 2.28 -13.95
C ALA A 123 -11.22 0.79 -14.31
N PRO A 124 -11.78 -0.04 -13.41
CA PRO A 124 -11.98 -1.47 -13.68
C PRO A 124 -12.89 -1.72 -14.88
#